data_AF-A0A2J6QUU0-F1
#
_entry.id   AF-A0A2J6QUU0-F1
#
_cell.length_a   1.000
_cell.length_b   1.000
_cell.length_c   1.000
_cell.angle_alpha   90.00
_cell.angle_beta   90.00
_cell.angle_gamma   90.00
#
_symmetry.space_group_name_H-M   'P 1'
#
loop_
_entity.id
_entity.type
_entity.pdbx_description
1 polymer ?
#
loop_
_entity_poly.entity_id
_entity_poly.type
_entity_poly.pdbx_seq_one_letter_code
_entity_poly.pdbx_strand_id
1 'polypeptide(L)'
;MGGNQSEPLHAMEEKGKESFWYDNDISREITMEDYSGAPSENIYAVDIVSHWDVGYIMFNDCSRFHVTFIETDILCQSSYLKALNSAVNIIWASKVLHQRDWATQLVSSRSLVALSKPGTMVVGFHADYLKAEFLEEYKFWLHDEESWKRI
;
A
#
# COMPACT_ATOMS: atom_id res chain seq x y z
N MET A 1 19.01 29.03 -25.32
CA MET A 1 17.90 28.36 -24.62
C MET A 1 17.92 26.90 -25.04
N GLY A 2 18.45 26.02 -24.18
CA GLY A 2 18.44 24.57 -24.38
C GLY A 2 17.91 23.96 -23.11
N GLY A 3 16.60 23.71 -23.06
CA GLY A 3 15.93 23.13 -21.91
C GLY A 3 16.33 21.67 -21.78
N ASN A 4 17.04 21.35 -20.71
CA ASN A 4 17.25 19.98 -20.26
C ASN A 4 15.92 19.50 -19.65
N GLN A 5 15.11 18.79 -20.43
CA GLN A 5 13.98 18.04 -19.89
C GLN A 5 14.53 16.68 -19.45
N SER A 6 14.88 16.57 -18.18
CA SER A 6 15.01 15.27 -17.53
C SER A 6 13.59 14.71 -17.39
N GLU A 7 13.17 13.90 -18.37
CA GLU A 7 12.03 12.98 -18.19
C GLU A 7 12.28 12.12 -16.94
N PRO A 8 11.25 11.85 -16.13
CA PRO A 8 11.40 10.93 -15.00
C PRO A 8 11.80 9.55 -15.54
N LEU A 9 12.85 8.98 -14.95
CA LEU A 9 13.25 7.60 -15.20
C LEU A 9 12.07 6.67 -14.87
N HIS A 10 11.36 6.17 -15.88
CA HIS A 10 10.44 5.05 -15.71
C HIS A 10 11.21 3.88 -15.10
N ALA A 11 10.70 3.27 -14.03
CA ALA A 11 11.29 2.05 -13.49
C ALA A 11 11.16 0.96 -14.57
N MET A 12 12.28 0.32 -14.92
CA MET A 12 12.23 -0.82 -15.85
C MET A 12 11.43 -1.95 -15.20
N GLU A 13 10.43 -2.46 -15.92
CA GLU A 13 9.66 -3.63 -15.49
C GLU A 13 10.59 -4.81 -15.19
N GLU A 14 10.53 -5.34 -13.97
CA GLU A 14 11.29 -6.50 -13.55
C GLU A 14 10.35 -7.70 -13.39
N LYS A 15 10.48 -8.66 -14.30
CA LYS A 15 9.70 -9.91 -14.27
C LYS A 15 9.90 -10.65 -12.93
N GLY A 16 8.78 -11.03 -12.29
CA GLY A 16 8.78 -11.80 -11.04
C GLY A 16 8.75 -10.98 -9.76
N LYS A 17 8.56 -9.65 -9.84
CA LYS A 17 8.23 -8.82 -8.67
C LYS A 17 6.73 -8.91 -8.38
N GLU A 18 6.39 -9.19 -7.13
CA GLU A 18 5.01 -9.14 -6.63
C GLU A 18 4.82 -7.87 -5.79
N SER A 19 3.73 -7.14 -6.04
CA SER A 19 3.41 -5.89 -5.33
C SER A 19 2.07 -6.01 -4.60
N PHE A 20 2.03 -5.57 -3.35
CA PHE A 20 0.85 -5.60 -2.48
C PHE A 20 0.42 -4.18 -2.11
N TRP A 21 -0.86 -3.85 -2.29
CA TRP A 21 -1.41 -2.53 -2.05
C TRP A 21 -2.51 -2.58 -0.98
N TYR A 22 -2.41 -1.68 -0.02
CA TYR A 22 -3.42 -1.45 1.01
C TYR A 22 -3.64 0.07 1.12
N ASP A 23 -4.66 0.57 0.41
CA ASP A 23 -5.06 1.97 0.34
C ASP A 23 -6.60 2.06 0.30
N ASN A 24 -7.17 3.12 0.88
CA ASN A 24 -8.61 3.42 0.87
C ASN A 24 -8.99 4.52 -0.15
N ASP A 25 -8.04 5.06 -0.92
CA ASP A 25 -8.28 6.25 -1.76
C ASP A 25 -8.32 5.88 -3.26
N ILE A 26 -9.47 6.14 -3.90
CA ILE A 26 -9.77 5.82 -5.31
C ILE A 26 -9.08 6.84 -6.26
N SER A 27 -7.94 7.43 -5.88
CA SER A 27 -7.37 8.59 -6.58
C SER A 27 -6.01 8.30 -7.24
N ARG A 28 -6.00 8.31 -8.59
CA ARG A 28 -4.84 8.27 -9.50
C ARG A 28 -3.64 7.43 -9.02
N GLU A 29 -3.82 6.11 -9.03
CA GLU A 29 -2.75 5.12 -8.95
C GLU A 29 -2.09 4.80 -10.31
N ILE A 30 -2.46 5.54 -11.37
CA ILE A 30 -1.91 5.41 -12.73
C ILE A 30 -0.39 5.68 -12.81
N THR A 31 0.23 6.28 -11.79
CA THR A 31 1.69 6.41 -11.69
C THR A 31 2.37 5.22 -11.01
N MET A 32 1.65 4.29 -10.38
CA MET A 32 2.27 3.29 -9.50
C MET A 32 2.76 2.03 -10.22
N GLU A 33 2.23 1.70 -11.40
CA GLU A 33 2.86 0.72 -12.30
C GLU A 33 4.30 1.19 -12.63
N ASP A 34 4.45 2.49 -12.94
CA ASP A 34 5.74 3.15 -13.18
C ASP A 34 6.66 3.20 -11.95
N TYR A 35 6.10 3.22 -10.73
CA TYR A 35 6.90 3.29 -9.48
C TYR A 35 7.26 1.92 -8.90
N SER A 36 6.38 0.92 -9.00
CA SER A 36 6.65 -0.42 -8.49
C SER A 36 7.59 -1.20 -9.40
N GLY A 37 7.57 -0.90 -10.71
CA GLY A 37 8.27 -1.69 -11.72
C GLY A 37 7.77 -3.14 -11.79
N ALA A 38 6.58 -3.42 -11.22
CA ALA A 38 5.92 -4.72 -11.29
C ALA A 38 4.86 -4.67 -12.42
N PRO A 39 4.76 -5.71 -13.27
CA PRO A 39 3.66 -5.84 -14.22
C PRO A 39 2.31 -5.77 -13.50
N SER A 40 1.28 -5.17 -14.11
CA SER A 40 -0.02 -5.03 -13.44
C SER A 40 -0.66 -6.35 -13.02
N GLU A 41 -0.42 -7.45 -13.74
CA GLU A 41 -0.89 -8.79 -13.33
C GLU A 41 -0.31 -9.28 -12.00
N ASN A 42 0.80 -8.69 -11.55
CA ASN A 42 1.49 -9.01 -10.30
C ASN A 42 1.16 -8.03 -9.17
N ILE A 43 0.14 -7.18 -9.35
CA ILE A 43 -0.34 -6.26 -8.34
C ILE A 43 -1.57 -6.86 -7.66
N TYR A 44 -1.51 -6.93 -6.32
CA TYR A 44 -2.63 -7.33 -5.49
C TYR A 44 -3.11 -6.14 -4.69
N ALA A 45 -4.37 -5.74 -4.91
CA ALA A 45 -5.02 -4.72 -4.12
C ALA A 45 -5.86 -5.34 -3.02
N VAL A 46 -5.75 -4.80 -1.82
CA VAL A 46 -6.46 -5.29 -0.64
C VAL A 46 -7.20 -4.17 0.03
N ASP A 47 -8.48 -4.39 0.28
CA ASP A 47 -9.33 -3.51 1.07
C ASP A 47 -10.43 -4.36 1.73
N ILE A 48 -11.03 -3.85 2.80
CA ILE A 48 -12.24 -4.42 3.40
C ILE A 48 -13.47 -4.24 2.52
N VAL A 49 -13.46 -3.28 1.59
CA VAL A 49 -14.56 -3.02 0.66
C VAL A 49 -14.01 -2.65 -0.72
N SER A 50 -14.50 -3.32 -1.78
CA SER A 50 -14.13 -2.96 -3.14
C SER A 50 -14.81 -1.69 -3.64
N HIS A 51 -14.03 -0.75 -4.17
CA HIS A 51 -14.51 0.36 -5.00
C HIS A 51 -13.80 0.43 -6.36
N TRP A 52 -13.16 -0.66 -6.79
CA TRP A 52 -12.33 -0.71 -7.99
C TRP A 52 -13.08 -0.34 -9.27
N ASP A 53 -14.32 -0.81 -9.43
CA ASP A 53 -15.17 -0.47 -10.58
C ASP A 53 -15.34 1.04 -10.75
N VAL A 54 -15.43 1.79 -9.65
CA VAL A 54 -15.56 3.25 -9.67
C VAL A 54 -14.26 3.88 -10.16
N GLY A 55 -13.11 3.43 -9.65
CA GLY A 55 -11.80 3.90 -10.12
C GLY A 55 -11.61 3.63 -11.62
N TYR A 56 -11.94 2.41 -12.04
CA TYR A 56 -11.90 1.99 -13.44
C TYR A 56 -12.73 2.89 -14.36
N ILE A 57 -13.95 3.24 -13.95
CA ILE A 57 -14.81 4.16 -14.68
C ILE A 57 -14.24 5.59 -14.69
N MET A 58 -13.73 6.06 -13.55
CA MET A 58 -13.19 7.42 -13.41
C MET A 58 -11.95 7.65 -14.27
N PHE A 59 -11.11 6.62 -14.43
CA PHE A 59 -9.83 6.72 -15.13
C PHE A 59 -9.80 6.06 -16.51
N ASN A 60 -10.85 5.33 -16.88
CA ASN A 60 -11.00 4.68 -18.19
C ASN A 60 -9.83 3.73 -18.52
N ASP A 61 -9.48 2.87 -17.57
CA ASP A 61 -8.28 2.02 -17.57
C ASP A 61 -8.56 0.52 -17.41
N CYS A 62 -9.82 0.09 -17.48
CA CYS A 62 -10.22 -1.33 -17.36
C CYS A 62 -9.46 -2.29 -18.29
N SER A 63 -9.04 -1.82 -19.46
CA SER A 63 -8.34 -2.64 -20.47
C SER A 63 -6.81 -2.63 -20.33
N ARG A 64 -6.27 -1.88 -19.37
CA ARG A 64 -4.83 -1.65 -19.21
C ARG A 64 -4.33 -2.13 -17.86
N PHE A 65 -5.12 -1.96 -16.80
CA PHE A 65 -4.68 -2.19 -15.44
C PHE A 65 -5.33 -3.46 -14.85
N HIS A 66 -4.56 -4.54 -14.77
CA HIS A 66 -5.05 -5.89 -14.47
C HIS A 66 -4.73 -6.35 -13.04
N VAL A 67 -5.26 -5.63 -12.04
CA VAL A 67 -5.02 -5.93 -10.62
C VAL A 67 -5.86 -7.09 -10.12
N THR A 68 -5.28 -7.91 -9.24
CA THR A 68 -6.05 -8.87 -8.45
C THR A 68 -6.55 -8.20 -7.17
N PHE A 69 -7.86 -7.95 -7.08
CA PHE A 69 -8.46 -7.47 -5.84
C PHE A 69 -8.72 -8.62 -4.85
N ILE A 70 -8.34 -8.42 -3.60
CA ILE A 70 -8.61 -9.33 -2.48
C ILE A 70 -9.39 -8.56 -1.41
N GLU A 71 -10.69 -8.82 -1.31
CA GLU A 71 -11.51 -8.28 -0.24
C GLU A 71 -11.16 -8.98 1.09
N THR A 72 -10.48 -8.29 2.00
CA THR A 72 -10.15 -8.83 3.33
C THR A 72 -9.76 -7.72 4.29
N ASP A 73 -10.02 -7.96 5.57
CA ASP A 73 -9.42 -7.17 6.65
C ASP A 73 -7.97 -7.60 6.86
N ILE A 74 -7.03 -6.66 6.85
CA ILE A 74 -5.61 -6.95 7.11
C ILE A 74 -5.36 -7.43 8.54
N LEU A 75 -6.28 -7.13 9.47
CA LEU A 75 -6.27 -7.63 10.84
C LEU A 75 -6.63 -9.11 10.93
N CYS A 76 -7.36 -9.62 9.94
CA CYS A 76 -7.80 -11.01 9.85
C CYS A 76 -7.65 -11.52 8.41
N GLN A 77 -6.40 -11.79 8.02
CA GLN A 77 -6.07 -12.19 6.65
C GLN A 77 -6.88 -13.42 6.18
N SER A 78 -7.55 -13.26 5.04
CA SER A 78 -8.16 -14.36 4.28
C SER A 78 -7.10 -15.38 3.82
N SER A 79 -7.54 -16.56 3.38
CA SER A 79 -6.63 -17.55 2.78
C SER A 79 -5.94 -17.05 1.52
N TYR A 80 -6.59 -16.16 0.76
CA TYR A 80 -6.03 -15.55 -0.44
C TYR A 80 -4.85 -14.65 -0.09
N LEU A 81 -5.01 -13.78 0.92
CA LEU A 81 -3.93 -12.91 1.35
C LEU A 81 -2.78 -13.71 1.98
N LYS A 82 -3.09 -14.74 2.78
CA LYS A 82 -2.08 -15.64 3.36
C LYS A 82 -1.25 -16.39 2.32
N ALA A 83 -1.79 -16.60 1.10
CA ALA A 83 -1.04 -17.22 0.01
C ALA A 83 0.15 -16.36 -0.45
N LEU A 84 0.14 -15.06 -0.16
CA LEU A 84 1.21 -14.11 -0.48
C LEU A 84 2.26 -13.98 0.64
N ASN A 85 2.12 -14.71 1.74
CA ASN A 85 3.08 -14.65 2.85
C ASN A 85 4.50 -14.97 2.37
N SER A 86 5.45 -14.12 2.76
CA SER A 86 6.86 -14.19 2.34
C SER A 86 7.09 -14.14 0.83
N ALA A 87 6.14 -13.63 0.04
CA ALA A 87 6.27 -13.54 -1.42
C ALA A 87 6.42 -12.11 -1.92
N VAL A 88 5.93 -11.11 -1.19
CA VAL A 88 5.78 -9.73 -1.69
C VAL A 88 7.11 -8.99 -1.74
N ASN A 89 7.42 -8.33 -2.86
CA ASN A 89 8.61 -7.49 -3.02
C ASN A 89 8.38 -6.04 -2.57
N ILE A 90 7.21 -5.49 -2.87
CA ILE A 90 6.86 -4.10 -2.55
C ILE A 90 5.50 -4.10 -1.85
N ILE A 91 5.46 -3.50 -0.66
CA ILE A 91 4.24 -3.27 0.10
C ILE A 91 3.97 -1.77 0.05
N TRP A 92 2.87 -1.40 -0.60
CA TRP A 92 2.32 -0.05 -0.56
C TRP A 92 1.25 0.01 0.54
N ALA A 93 1.53 0.73 1.62
CA ALA A 93 0.60 0.92 2.73
C ALA A 93 0.47 2.41 3.03
N SER A 94 -0.51 3.09 2.44
CA SER A 94 -0.65 4.54 2.51
C SER A 94 -1.91 4.93 3.26
N LYS A 95 -1.81 5.89 4.18
CA LYS A 95 -2.97 6.46 4.91
C LYS A 95 -3.87 5.46 5.65
N VAL A 96 -3.40 4.24 5.89
CA VAL A 96 -4.17 3.16 6.52
C VAL A 96 -3.93 2.99 8.02
N LEU A 97 -2.68 3.13 8.48
CA LEU A 97 -2.33 2.86 9.88
C LEU A 97 -2.94 3.91 10.84
N HIS A 98 -2.92 5.18 10.46
CA HIS A 98 -3.41 6.28 11.30
C HIS A 98 -4.92 6.26 11.54
N GLN A 99 -5.68 5.36 10.90
CA GLN A 99 -7.13 5.22 11.10
C GLN A 99 -7.46 4.34 12.31
N ARG A 100 -6.46 3.89 13.08
CA ARG A 100 -6.62 2.85 14.11
C ARG A 100 -5.87 3.21 15.39
N ASP A 101 -6.25 2.55 16.49
CA ASP A 101 -5.50 2.64 17.74
C ASP A 101 -4.13 1.94 17.64
N TRP A 102 -3.26 2.18 18.64
CA TRP A 102 -1.91 1.60 18.67
C TRP A 102 -1.90 0.07 18.56
N ALA A 103 -2.78 -0.61 19.30
CA ALA A 103 -2.79 -2.06 19.36
C ALA A 103 -3.14 -2.66 18.00
N THR A 104 -4.11 -2.06 17.32
CA THR A 104 -4.56 -2.45 15.99
C THR A 104 -3.50 -2.12 14.94
N GLN A 105 -2.81 -0.99 15.05
CA GLN A 105 -1.67 -0.66 14.19
C GLN A 105 -0.56 -1.72 14.29
N LEU A 106 -0.23 -2.19 15.50
CA LEU A 106 0.76 -3.25 15.69
C LEU A 106 0.33 -4.58 15.04
N VAL A 107 -0.96 -4.92 15.09
CA VAL A 107 -1.49 -6.10 14.40
C VAL A 107 -1.39 -5.94 12.88
N SER A 108 -1.77 -4.79 12.34
CA SER A 108 -1.61 -4.48 10.92
C SER A 108 -0.14 -4.57 10.47
N SER A 109 0.79 -3.98 11.23
CA SER A 109 2.22 -4.05 10.93
C SER A 109 2.74 -5.49 10.90
N ARG A 110 2.28 -6.36 11.81
CA ARG A 110 2.62 -7.79 11.78
C ARG A 110 2.09 -8.49 10.53
N SER A 111 0.89 -8.14 10.09
CA SER A 111 0.34 -8.64 8.83
C SER A 111 1.18 -8.21 7.62
N LEU A 112 1.66 -6.96 7.57
CA LEU A 112 2.57 -6.49 6.52
C LEU A 112 3.92 -7.24 6.56
N VAL A 113 4.47 -7.47 7.75
CA VAL A 113 5.70 -8.25 7.93
C VAL A 113 5.53 -9.70 7.47
N ALA A 114 4.37 -10.32 7.72
CA ALA A 114 4.09 -11.68 7.27
C ALA A 114 4.11 -11.82 5.73
N LEU A 115 3.66 -10.77 5.02
CA LEU A 115 3.70 -10.68 3.56
C LEU A 115 5.12 -10.47 3.01
N SER A 116 5.99 -9.87 3.84
CA SER A 116 7.35 -9.48 3.45
C SER A 116 8.32 -10.67 3.41
N LYS A 117 9.35 -10.52 2.57
CA LYS A 117 10.56 -11.36 2.51
C LYS A 117 11.81 -10.48 2.69
N PRO A 118 13.01 -11.06 2.90
CA PRO A 118 14.23 -10.26 2.93
C PRO A 118 14.37 -9.41 1.67
N GLY A 119 14.59 -8.10 1.85
CA GLY A 119 14.67 -7.13 0.75
C GLY A 119 13.33 -6.53 0.31
N THR A 120 12.20 -6.90 0.93
CA THR A 120 10.92 -6.21 0.71
C THR A 120 11.02 -4.74 1.08
N MET A 121 10.48 -3.88 0.23
CA MET A 121 10.32 -2.46 0.51
C MET A 121 8.89 -2.19 0.98
N VAL A 122 8.77 -1.53 2.13
CA VAL A 122 7.49 -0.96 2.59
C VAL A 122 7.52 0.53 2.28
N VAL A 123 6.55 0.99 1.50
CA VAL A 123 6.43 2.37 1.02
C VAL A 123 5.00 2.86 1.23
N GLY A 124 4.84 4.18 1.35
CA GLY A 124 3.53 4.79 1.50
C GLY A 124 3.60 6.13 2.21
N PHE A 125 2.45 6.77 2.34
CA PHE A 125 2.29 7.97 3.14
C PHE A 125 1.77 7.61 4.54
N HIS A 126 2.60 7.82 5.56
CA HIS A 126 2.19 7.65 6.95
C HIS A 126 2.06 9.02 7.62
N ALA A 127 0.98 9.21 8.37
CA ALA A 127 0.77 10.45 9.11
C ALA A 127 1.80 10.55 10.23
N ASP A 128 2.48 11.68 10.30
CA ASP A 128 3.38 12.04 11.39
C ASP A 128 2.80 13.21 12.18
N TYR A 129 3.20 13.33 13.43
CA TYR A 129 2.68 14.32 14.36
C TYR A 129 3.76 14.80 15.32
N LEU A 130 3.59 16.00 15.86
CA LEU A 130 4.64 16.65 16.68
C LEU A 130 4.97 15.86 17.96
N LYS A 131 4.00 15.09 18.46
CA LYS A 131 4.14 14.27 19.66
C LYS A 131 3.16 13.11 19.61
N ALA A 132 3.63 11.89 19.76
CA ALA A 132 2.75 10.72 19.70
C ALA A 132 1.61 10.82 20.74
N GLU A 133 0.38 10.67 20.27
CA GLU A 133 -0.81 10.80 21.10
C GLU A 133 -1.98 9.97 20.60
N PHE A 134 -2.82 9.54 21.54
CA PHE A 134 -4.12 8.97 21.24
C PHE A 134 -5.15 10.09 21.12
N LEU A 135 -5.77 10.23 19.96
CA LEU A 135 -6.85 11.16 19.73
C LEU A 135 -8.18 10.49 20.04
N GLU A 136 -8.74 10.76 21.23
CA GLU A 136 -9.98 10.13 21.72
C GLU A 136 -11.18 10.36 20.79
N GLU A 137 -11.32 11.56 20.21
CA GLU A 137 -12.43 11.91 19.30
C GLU A 137 -12.50 10.98 18.09
N TYR A 138 -11.34 10.64 17.53
CA TYR A 138 -11.23 9.80 16.34
C TYR A 138 -10.92 8.34 16.68
N LYS A 139 -10.50 8.06 17.92
CA LYS A 139 -10.01 6.76 18.39
C LYS A 139 -8.78 6.27 17.63
N PHE A 140 -7.91 7.20 17.25
CA PHE A 140 -6.71 6.92 16.46
C PHE A 140 -5.45 7.19 17.26
N TRP A 141 -4.40 6.44 17.00
CA TRP A 141 -3.06 6.78 17.48
C TRP A 141 -2.28 7.51 16.39
N LEU A 142 -1.81 8.71 16.71
CA LEU A 142 -0.87 9.46 15.88
C LEU A 142 0.54 9.20 16.33
N HIS A 143 1.42 8.96 15.38
CA HIS A 143 2.82 8.70 15.62
C HIS A 143 3.65 9.97 15.51
N ASP A 144 4.67 10.07 16.37
CA ASP A 144 5.89 10.86 16.13
C ASP A 144 7.04 9.93 15.66
N GLU A 145 8.19 10.51 15.28
CA GLU A 145 9.38 9.78 14.85
C GLU A 145 9.81 8.67 15.82
N GLU A 146 9.81 8.94 17.13
CA GLU A 146 10.25 7.97 18.14
C GLU A 146 9.27 6.81 18.30
N SER A 147 7.98 7.10 18.22
CA SER A 147 6.93 6.08 18.30
C SER A 147 6.90 5.18 17.06
N TRP A 148 7.26 5.69 15.87
CA TRP A 148 7.41 4.88 14.66
C TRP A 148 8.52 3.84 14.79
N LYS A 149 9.62 4.16 15.49
CA LYS A 149 10.73 3.22 15.73
C LYS A 149 10.36 2.02 16.62
N ARG A 150 9.19 2.06 17.26
CA ARG A 150 8.73 1.04 18.22
C ARG A 150 7.74 0.03 17.63
N ILE A 151 7.32 0.19 16.37
CA ILE A 151 6.35 -0.69 15.71
C ILE A 151 6.97 -1.56 14.64
#